data_AF-A0A2V9HDX1-F1
#
_entry.id   AF-A0A2V9HDX1-F1
#
_cell.length_a   1.000
_cell.length_b   1.000
_cell.length_c   1.000
_cell.angle_alpha   90.00
_cell.angle_beta   90.00
_cell.angle_gamma   90.00
#
_symmetry.space_group_name_H-M   'P 1'
#
loop_
_entity.id
_entity.type
_entity.pdbx_description
1 polymer ?
#
loop_
_entity_poly.entity_id
_entity_poly.type
_entity_poly.pdbx_seq_one_letter_code
_entity_poly.pdbx_strand_id
1 'polypeptide(L)'
;MTNKVPVLVLVLLTLFSSDAGANQVKLPPETKNAALRYWQAFAELKDPPPVQGIQQQIEKVLSGEAPWDEAKLGGIVAANEIALGIMQRGTKLPECDWGLEYSRGPQASIAFVPRAHVLARLNMLRGIRDMAKGQPQAAVDTWITGIRFAQDLTKGGSLIFSLTAKSVLMLEMRTLAAEAKQGRLNSTQKKQLYAAVNALPEDGFDWGLAWEMDEASADVFFAEMQRSKHPQGLFERLMGEPAPKECVPPSPQQVQAYHEYMSDVAAALRLPHPATKQRLAELDVKAKGICEAIRLSIPSPQRANDGRIDVIMARQALLLALQTK
;
A
#
# COMPACT_ATOMS: atom_id res chain seq x y z
N MET A 1 16.21 43.08 -68.49
CA MET A 1 16.11 41.76 -69.15
C MET A 1 15.53 40.80 -68.14
N THR A 2 14.31 40.36 -68.43
CA THR A 2 13.31 39.80 -67.51
C THR A 2 13.18 38.30 -67.75
N ASN A 3 13.66 37.47 -66.83
CA ASN A 3 13.44 36.01 -66.88
C ASN A 3 12.13 35.67 -66.16
N LYS A 4 11.14 35.28 -66.96
CA LYS A 4 9.85 34.73 -66.52
C LYS A 4 10.04 33.26 -66.17
N VAL A 5 9.71 32.88 -64.93
CA VAL A 5 9.56 31.48 -64.51
C VAL A 5 8.17 31.01 -64.97
N PRO A 6 8.04 29.90 -65.71
CA PRO A 6 6.73 29.34 -66.02
C PRO A 6 6.15 28.65 -64.79
N VAL A 7 4.97 29.11 -64.40
CA VAL A 7 4.08 28.51 -63.41
C VAL A 7 3.58 27.18 -63.97
N LEU A 8 4.04 26.06 -63.40
CA LEU A 8 3.48 24.74 -63.67
C LEU A 8 2.34 24.50 -62.68
N VAL A 9 1.11 24.84 -63.09
CA VAL A 9 -0.11 24.39 -62.41
C VAL A 9 -0.28 22.91 -62.75
N LEU A 10 0.00 22.03 -61.79
CA LEU A 10 -0.36 20.62 -61.88
C LEU A 10 -1.72 20.43 -61.20
N VAL A 11 -2.77 20.40 -62.02
CA VAL A 11 -4.09 19.91 -61.64
C VAL A 11 -3.99 18.39 -61.46
N LEU A 12 -4.08 17.91 -60.22
CA LEU A 12 -4.29 16.50 -59.91
C LEU A 12 -5.60 16.38 -59.12
N LEU A 13 -6.69 16.38 -59.87
CA LEU A 13 -8.03 16.00 -59.44
C LEU A 13 -8.39 14.70 -60.15
N THR A 14 -7.96 13.58 -59.56
CA THR A 14 -8.48 12.24 -59.87
C THR A 14 -8.73 11.50 -58.57
N LEU A 15 -9.97 11.62 -58.10
CA LEU A 15 -10.84 10.50 -57.70
C LEU A 15 -10.15 9.32 -57.01
N PHE A 16 -9.93 9.44 -55.70
CA PHE A 16 -10.00 8.30 -54.79
C PHE A 16 -11.22 8.48 -53.90
N SER A 17 -12.39 8.17 -54.45
CA SER A 17 -13.52 7.65 -53.66
C SER A 17 -13.19 6.20 -53.29
N SER A 18 -12.13 6.02 -52.53
CA SER A 18 -12.01 4.84 -51.69
C SER A 18 -12.76 5.20 -50.42
N ASP A 19 -13.87 4.52 -50.17
CA ASP A 19 -14.30 4.16 -48.82
C ASP A 19 -13.10 3.48 -48.15
N ALA A 20 -12.14 4.29 -47.71
CA ALA A 20 -11.22 3.93 -46.67
C ALA A 20 -12.13 3.82 -45.45
N GLY A 21 -12.71 2.64 -45.29
CA GLY A 21 -13.12 2.15 -43.99
C GLY A 21 -11.92 2.38 -43.11
N ALA A 22 -11.94 3.49 -42.38
CA ALA A 22 -11.04 3.70 -41.28
C ALA A 22 -11.34 2.52 -40.37
N ASN A 23 -10.53 1.47 -40.48
CA ASN A 23 -10.30 0.56 -39.39
C ASN A 23 -9.86 1.48 -38.26
N GLN A 24 -10.84 1.98 -37.50
CA GLN A 24 -10.59 2.71 -36.28
C GLN A 24 -9.75 1.74 -35.47
N VAL A 25 -8.46 2.02 -35.35
CA VAL A 25 -7.56 1.24 -34.53
C VAL A 25 -8.18 1.28 -33.14
N LYS A 26 -8.87 0.21 -32.78
CA LYS A 26 -9.58 0.13 -31.52
C LYS A 26 -8.49 0.05 -30.47
N LEU A 27 -8.28 1.16 -29.78
CA LEU A 27 -7.36 1.20 -28.66
C LEU A 27 -7.76 0.10 -27.68
N PRO A 28 -6.80 -0.60 -27.05
CA PRO A 28 -7.10 -1.54 -26.00
C PRO A 28 -7.96 -0.86 -24.92
N PRO A 29 -8.90 -1.60 -24.29
CA PRO A 29 -9.70 -1.04 -23.21
C PRO A 29 -8.80 -0.55 -22.09
N GLU A 30 -9.22 0.53 -21.42
CA GLU A 30 -8.51 0.99 -20.23
C GLU A 30 -8.55 -0.06 -19.12
N THR A 31 -7.44 -0.21 -18.41
CA THR A 31 -7.34 -1.12 -17.26
C THR A 31 -8.30 -0.70 -16.14
N LYS A 32 -8.90 -1.70 -15.49
CA LYS A 32 -9.67 -1.52 -14.25
C LYS A 32 -8.84 -1.77 -12.98
N ASN A 33 -7.58 -2.21 -13.14
CA ASN A 33 -6.69 -2.56 -12.04
C ASN A 33 -5.80 -1.37 -11.63
N ALA A 34 -6.01 -0.87 -10.40
CA ALA A 34 -5.25 0.19 -9.75
C ALA A 34 -3.76 -0.14 -9.61
N ALA A 35 -3.40 -1.38 -9.33
CA ALA A 35 -2.00 -1.79 -9.14
C ALA A 35 -1.16 -1.52 -10.38
N LEU A 36 -1.70 -1.70 -11.59
CA LEU A 36 -0.98 -1.38 -12.83
C LEU A 36 -0.66 0.12 -12.92
N ARG A 37 -1.56 0.99 -12.44
CA ARG A 37 -1.28 2.43 -12.32
C ARG A 37 -0.23 2.70 -11.25
N TYR A 38 -0.27 2.02 -10.11
CA TYR A 38 0.76 2.18 -9.08
C TYR A 38 2.14 1.73 -9.56
N TRP A 39 2.24 0.62 -10.30
CA TRP A 39 3.48 0.19 -10.95
C TRP A 39 4.01 1.25 -11.92
N GLN A 40 3.14 1.88 -12.72
CA GLN A 40 3.51 3.01 -13.57
C GLN A 40 3.99 4.20 -12.74
N ALA A 41 3.31 4.54 -11.65
CA ALA A 41 3.74 5.61 -10.75
C ALA A 41 5.12 5.32 -10.15
N PHE A 42 5.39 4.07 -9.75
CA PHE A 42 6.68 3.65 -9.21
C PHE A 42 7.82 3.76 -10.23
N ALA A 43 7.54 3.49 -11.51
CA ALA A 43 8.50 3.66 -12.59
C ALA A 43 8.82 5.15 -12.85
N GLU A 44 7.87 6.04 -12.60
CA GLU A 44 8.04 7.48 -12.77
C GLU A 44 8.67 8.19 -11.56
N LEU A 45 8.74 7.53 -10.40
CA LEU A 45 9.33 8.10 -9.19
C LEU A 45 10.75 8.60 -9.43
N LYS A 46 11.01 9.84 -9.02
CA LYS A 46 12.33 10.46 -8.97
C LYS A 46 12.80 10.46 -7.53
N ASP A 47 13.96 9.84 -7.29
CA ASP A 47 14.57 9.83 -5.98
C ASP A 47 14.91 11.27 -5.54
N PRO A 48 14.76 11.60 -4.26
CA PRO A 48 15.18 12.90 -3.77
C PRO A 48 16.70 13.06 -4.00
N PRO A 49 17.17 14.29 -4.26
CA PRO A 49 18.60 14.52 -4.42
C PRO A 49 19.33 14.10 -3.13
N PRO A 50 20.57 13.59 -3.21
CA PRO A 50 21.32 13.07 -2.07
C PRO A 50 21.88 14.20 -1.19
N VAL A 51 21.03 15.14 -0.80
CA VAL A 51 21.36 16.29 0.04
C VAL A 51 21.30 15.86 1.50
N GLN A 52 22.37 16.14 2.25
CA GLN A 52 22.44 15.81 3.66
C GLN A 52 21.26 16.44 4.43
N GLY A 53 20.60 15.64 5.26
CA GLY A 53 19.50 16.09 6.12
C GLY A 53 18.12 16.18 5.44
N ILE A 54 18.01 15.96 4.12
CA ILE A 54 16.72 16.07 3.42
C ILE A 54 15.68 15.06 3.94
N GLN A 55 16.10 13.84 4.21
CA GLN A 55 15.22 12.81 4.77
C GLN A 55 14.71 13.20 6.16
N GLN A 56 15.60 13.73 7.01
CA GLN A 56 15.21 14.21 8.34
C GLN A 56 14.23 15.37 8.25
N GLN A 57 14.42 16.28 7.29
CA GLN A 57 13.48 17.38 7.05
C GLN A 57 12.10 16.84 6.60
N ILE A 58 12.07 15.84 5.72
CA ILE A 58 10.83 15.18 5.33
C ILE A 58 10.15 14.58 6.56
N GLU A 59 10.87 13.80 7.40
CA GLU A 59 10.26 13.21 8.61
C GLU A 59 9.67 14.27 9.53
N LYS A 60 10.37 15.37 9.78
CA LYS A 60 9.89 16.46 10.65
C LYS A 60 8.62 17.11 10.12
N VAL A 61 8.51 17.29 8.80
CA VAL A 61 7.30 17.84 8.18
C VAL A 61 6.15 16.83 8.27
N LEU A 62 6.43 15.56 7.98
CA LEU A 62 5.44 14.49 8.05
C LEU A 62 4.94 14.21 9.49
N SER A 63 5.78 14.40 10.51
CA SER A 63 5.39 14.26 11.92
C SER A 63 4.72 15.52 12.49
N GLY A 64 4.73 16.63 11.75
CA GLY A 64 4.23 17.93 12.21
C GLY A 64 5.20 18.68 13.15
N GLU A 65 6.42 18.19 13.33
CA GLU A 65 7.49 18.86 14.10
C GLU A 65 8.05 20.11 13.39
N ALA A 66 7.87 20.22 12.07
CA ALA A 66 8.25 21.37 11.28
C ALA A 66 7.15 21.78 10.28
N PRO A 67 7.00 23.09 9.98
CA PRO A 67 6.12 23.54 8.93
C PRO A 67 6.65 23.17 7.53
N TRP A 68 5.79 23.30 6.52
CA TRP A 68 6.19 23.18 5.12
C TRP A 68 7.27 24.22 4.75
N ASP A 69 8.31 23.76 4.04
CA ASP A 69 9.41 24.59 3.53
C ASP A 69 9.48 24.42 2.00
N GLU A 70 8.88 25.35 1.26
CA GLU A 70 8.81 25.29 -0.21
C GLU A 70 10.20 25.31 -0.85
N ALA A 71 11.16 26.04 -0.27
CA ALA A 71 12.51 26.15 -0.82
C ALA A 71 13.27 24.82 -0.73
N LYS A 72 13.08 24.06 0.34
CA LYS A 72 13.76 22.76 0.54
C LYS A 72 13.03 21.58 -0.08
N LEU A 73 11.70 21.53 0.05
CA LEU A 73 10.91 20.34 -0.29
C LEU A 73 10.08 20.51 -1.56
N GLY A 74 9.82 21.74 -2.01
CA GLY A 74 8.97 22.02 -3.17
C GLY A 74 9.48 21.36 -4.45
N GLY A 75 10.79 21.36 -4.67
CA GLY A 75 11.42 20.71 -5.82
C GLY A 75 11.23 19.19 -5.85
N ILE A 76 11.21 18.54 -4.69
CA ILE A 76 11.06 17.07 -4.58
C ILE A 76 9.63 16.65 -4.96
N VAL A 77 8.63 17.37 -4.44
CA VAL A 77 7.23 17.14 -4.80
C VAL A 77 7.01 17.46 -6.29
N ALA A 78 7.52 18.60 -6.76
CA ALA A 78 7.40 19.02 -8.16
C ALA A 78 8.04 18.01 -9.15
N ALA A 79 9.18 17.41 -8.79
CA ALA A 79 9.84 16.39 -9.61
C ALA A 79 9.01 15.09 -9.74
N ASN A 80 8.05 14.86 -8.84
CA ASN A 80 7.26 13.63 -8.75
C ASN A 80 5.77 13.84 -9.12
N GLU A 81 5.40 14.98 -9.69
CA GLU A 81 4.00 15.30 -10.07
C GLU A 81 3.37 14.26 -11.00
N ILE A 82 4.17 13.73 -11.94
CA ILE A 82 3.69 12.70 -12.88
C ILE A 82 3.31 11.42 -12.11
N ALA A 83 4.18 10.95 -11.21
CA ALA A 83 3.93 9.77 -10.39
C ALA A 83 2.70 9.96 -9.47
N LEU A 84 2.59 11.12 -8.83
CA LEU A 84 1.44 11.49 -7.99
C LEU A 84 0.14 11.56 -8.79
N GLY A 85 0.17 12.14 -9.99
CA GLY A 85 -0.99 12.19 -10.89
C GLY A 85 -1.41 10.80 -11.37
N ILE A 86 -0.47 9.88 -11.60
CA ILE A 86 -0.78 8.48 -11.92
C ILE A 86 -1.42 7.79 -10.71
N MET A 87 -0.87 7.95 -9.51
CA MET A 87 -1.43 7.42 -8.27
C MET A 87 -2.89 7.86 -8.08
N GLN A 88 -3.17 9.15 -8.24
CA GLN A 88 -4.53 9.71 -8.11
C GLN A 88 -5.52 9.13 -9.13
N ARG A 89 -5.06 8.78 -10.34
CA ARG A 89 -5.90 8.06 -11.31
C ARG A 89 -6.08 6.60 -10.92
N GLY A 90 -5.04 5.97 -10.37
CA GLY A 90 -5.08 4.59 -9.87
C GLY A 90 -6.12 4.40 -8.77
N THR A 91 -6.18 5.30 -7.78
CA THR A 91 -7.12 5.20 -6.66
C THR A 91 -8.59 5.31 -7.05
N LYS A 92 -8.89 5.81 -8.25
CA LYS A 92 -10.25 5.89 -8.81
C LYS A 92 -10.70 4.59 -9.48
N LEU A 93 -9.80 3.61 -9.64
CA LEU A 93 -10.12 2.33 -10.25
C LEU A 93 -10.78 1.38 -9.24
N PRO A 94 -11.70 0.51 -9.71
CA PRO A 94 -12.52 -0.32 -8.82
C PRO A 94 -11.77 -1.53 -8.25
N GLU A 95 -10.74 -2.02 -8.96
CA GLU A 95 -10.03 -3.24 -8.63
C GLU A 95 -8.56 -2.91 -8.30
N CYS A 96 -7.93 -3.71 -7.45
CA CYS A 96 -6.49 -3.67 -7.23
C CYS A 96 -5.98 -5.10 -7.06
N ASP A 97 -5.16 -5.54 -8.00
CA ASP A 97 -4.46 -6.81 -7.98
C ASP A 97 -2.98 -6.55 -8.29
N TRP A 98 -2.13 -6.74 -7.29
CA TRP A 98 -0.70 -6.48 -7.36
C TRP A 98 0.08 -7.43 -8.28
N GLY A 99 -0.55 -8.51 -8.77
CA GLY A 99 0.08 -9.50 -9.63
C GLY A 99 1.12 -10.33 -8.88
N LEU A 100 0.87 -10.64 -7.61
CA LEU A 100 1.78 -11.40 -6.76
C LEU A 100 1.74 -12.88 -7.09
N GLU A 101 2.92 -13.49 -7.17
CA GLU A 101 3.08 -14.91 -7.46
C GLU A 101 3.06 -15.73 -6.16
N TYR A 102 1.88 -15.86 -5.54
CA TYR A 102 1.73 -16.56 -4.24
C TYR A 102 2.19 -18.02 -4.26
N SER A 103 2.22 -18.66 -5.43
CA SER A 103 2.79 -20.01 -5.63
C SER A 103 4.28 -20.10 -5.28
N ARG A 104 4.98 -18.97 -5.16
CA ARG A 104 6.37 -18.89 -4.68
C ARG A 104 6.51 -18.74 -3.17
N GLY A 105 5.39 -18.70 -2.43
CA GLY A 105 5.38 -18.65 -0.96
C GLY A 105 6.24 -17.50 -0.44
N PRO A 106 7.18 -17.73 0.49
CA PRO A 106 8.05 -16.67 1.04
C PRO A 106 8.95 -15.99 0.01
N GLN A 107 9.14 -16.56 -1.17
CA GLN A 107 9.93 -15.97 -2.25
C GLN A 107 9.11 -15.09 -3.20
N ALA A 108 7.80 -14.95 -2.97
CA ALA A 108 6.97 -14.03 -3.73
C ALA A 108 7.54 -12.60 -3.61
N SER A 109 7.64 -11.90 -4.75
CA SER A 109 8.27 -10.58 -4.77
C SER A 109 7.41 -9.54 -4.06
N ILE A 110 8.00 -8.89 -3.04
CA ILE A 110 7.42 -7.72 -2.36
C ILE A 110 8.12 -6.42 -2.79
N ALA A 111 8.78 -6.41 -3.95
CA ALA A 111 9.65 -5.32 -4.41
C ALA A 111 8.94 -3.96 -4.54
N PHE A 112 7.60 -3.95 -4.62
CA PHE A 112 6.83 -2.70 -4.67
C PHE A 112 6.70 -2.00 -3.32
N VAL A 113 6.85 -2.71 -2.19
CA VAL A 113 6.60 -2.16 -0.84
C VAL A 113 7.47 -0.93 -0.55
N PRO A 114 8.80 -0.93 -0.77
CA PRO A 114 9.60 0.28 -0.57
C PRO A 114 9.15 1.46 -1.44
N ARG A 115 8.79 1.20 -2.70
CA ARG A 115 8.29 2.25 -3.62
C ARG A 115 6.93 2.77 -3.19
N ALA A 116 6.05 1.91 -2.67
CA ALA A 116 4.76 2.31 -2.12
C ALA A 116 4.91 3.27 -0.93
N HIS A 117 5.85 3.01 -0.01
CA HIS A 117 6.15 3.94 1.08
C HIS A 117 6.62 5.30 0.57
N VAL A 118 7.52 5.33 -0.40
CA VAL A 118 8.01 6.59 -0.99
C VAL A 118 6.85 7.37 -1.63
N LEU A 119 6.03 6.69 -2.44
CA LEU A 119 4.89 7.32 -3.11
C LEU A 119 3.86 7.86 -2.12
N ALA A 120 3.52 7.10 -1.07
CA ALA A 120 2.60 7.53 -0.02
C ALA A 120 3.12 8.77 0.73
N ARG A 121 4.41 8.79 1.06
CA ARG A 121 5.03 9.94 1.74
C ARG A 121 5.05 11.18 0.85
N LEU A 122 5.31 11.02 -0.45
CA LEU A 122 5.22 12.12 -1.43
C LEU A 122 3.78 12.64 -1.56
N ASN A 123 2.78 11.76 -1.57
CA ASN A 123 1.37 12.14 -1.57
C ASN A 123 1.02 12.98 -0.34
N MET A 124 1.46 12.56 0.84
CA MET A 124 1.29 13.32 2.07
C MET A 124 1.95 14.71 2.00
N LEU A 125 3.23 14.78 1.57
CA LEU A 125 3.93 16.05 1.38
C LEU A 125 3.21 16.96 0.39
N ARG A 126 2.64 16.39 -0.67
CA ARG A 126 1.83 17.15 -1.65
C ARG A 126 0.59 17.75 -0.99
N GLY A 127 -0.13 17.00 -0.17
CA GLY A 127 -1.28 17.51 0.58
C GLY A 127 -0.90 18.63 1.55
N ILE A 128 0.21 18.48 2.28
CA ILE A 128 0.75 19.51 3.18
C ILE A 128 1.13 20.78 2.39
N ARG A 129 1.80 20.63 1.24
CA ARG A 129 2.16 21.74 0.36
C ARG A 129 0.93 22.49 -0.16
N ASP A 130 -0.09 21.76 -0.61
CA ASP A 130 -1.33 22.35 -1.13
C ASP A 130 -2.06 23.12 -0.02
N MET A 131 -2.09 22.59 1.20
CA MET A 131 -2.63 23.30 2.36
C MET A 131 -1.84 24.58 2.65
N ALA A 132 -0.50 24.51 2.66
CA ALA A 132 0.36 25.67 2.87
C ALA A 132 0.22 26.76 1.78
N LYS A 133 -0.17 26.37 0.56
CA LYS A 133 -0.47 27.28 -0.56
C LYS A 133 -1.88 27.88 -0.52
N GLY A 134 -2.67 27.59 0.51
CA GLY A 134 -4.06 28.04 0.59
C GLY A 134 -4.97 27.31 -0.41
N GLN A 135 -4.64 26.06 -0.77
CA GLN A 135 -5.42 25.20 -1.65
C GLN A 135 -6.04 24.02 -0.87
N PRO A 136 -6.90 24.28 0.13
CA PRO A 136 -7.35 23.25 1.06
C PRO A 136 -8.16 22.13 0.38
N GLN A 137 -8.89 22.42 -0.72
CA GLN A 137 -9.60 21.37 -1.44
C GLN A 137 -8.64 20.39 -2.14
N ALA A 138 -7.58 20.90 -2.78
CA ALA A 138 -6.58 20.06 -3.43
C ALA A 138 -5.84 19.19 -2.40
N ALA A 139 -5.56 19.73 -1.21
CA ALA A 139 -5.01 18.97 -0.09
C ALA A 139 -5.94 17.82 0.34
N VAL A 140 -7.24 18.10 0.50
CA VAL A 140 -8.25 17.09 0.86
C VAL A 140 -8.34 15.98 -0.17
N ASP A 141 -8.41 16.32 -1.46
CA ASP A 141 -8.46 15.32 -2.53
C ASP A 141 -7.19 14.45 -2.56
N THR A 142 -6.04 15.04 -2.24
CA THR A 142 -4.75 14.34 -2.12
C THR A 142 -4.73 13.39 -0.93
N TRP A 143 -5.22 13.79 0.24
CA TRP A 143 -5.27 12.91 1.41
C TRP A 143 -6.29 11.78 1.26
N ILE A 144 -7.43 12.03 0.61
CA ILE A 144 -8.39 10.95 0.24
C ILE A 144 -7.72 9.95 -0.71
N THR A 145 -6.89 10.42 -1.64
CA THR A 145 -6.06 9.57 -2.51
C THR A 145 -5.11 8.70 -1.67
N GLY A 146 -4.45 9.27 -0.65
CA GLY A 146 -3.60 8.52 0.27
C GLY A 146 -4.34 7.44 1.07
N ILE A 147 -5.52 7.76 1.61
CA ILE A 147 -6.39 6.80 2.31
C ILE A 147 -6.78 5.64 1.39
N ARG A 148 -7.22 5.94 0.17
CA ARG A 148 -7.60 4.92 -0.81
C ARG A 148 -6.42 4.05 -1.23
N PHE A 149 -5.26 4.65 -1.44
CA PHE A 149 -4.04 3.90 -1.74
C PHE A 149 -3.67 2.93 -0.61
N ALA A 150 -3.80 3.34 0.66
CA ALA A 150 -3.60 2.43 1.78
C ALA A 150 -4.56 1.23 1.75
N GLN A 151 -5.84 1.43 1.39
CA GLN A 151 -6.77 0.31 1.20
C GLN A 151 -6.30 -0.63 0.08
N ASP A 152 -5.84 -0.08 -1.04
CA ASP A 152 -5.37 -0.85 -2.18
C ASP A 152 -4.09 -1.64 -1.87
N LEU A 153 -3.21 -1.13 -0.99
CA LEU A 153 -2.05 -1.87 -0.50
C LEU A 153 -2.45 -3.18 0.20
N THR A 154 -3.54 -3.18 0.96
CA THR A 154 -4.01 -4.41 1.64
C THR A 154 -4.49 -5.50 0.68
N LYS A 155 -4.74 -5.17 -0.59
CA LYS A 155 -5.09 -6.15 -1.62
C LYS A 155 -3.93 -7.07 -2.01
N GLY A 156 -2.72 -6.83 -1.51
CA GLY A 156 -1.65 -7.82 -1.54
C GLY A 156 -1.89 -9.02 -0.61
N GLY A 157 -2.92 -8.98 0.23
CA GLY A 157 -3.37 -10.12 1.04
C GLY A 157 -2.60 -10.26 2.34
N SER A 158 -1.29 -10.50 2.30
CA SER A 158 -0.48 -10.85 3.48
C SER A 158 -0.39 -9.78 4.58
N LEU A 159 0.06 -10.19 5.78
CA LEU A 159 0.19 -9.31 6.94
C LEU A 159 1.18 -8.17 6.69
N ILE A 160 2.26 -8.41 5.95
CA ILE A 160 3.25 -7.38 5.61
C ILE A 160 2.61 -6.22 4.82
N PHE A 161 1.65 -6.50 3.95
CA PHE A 161 0.93 -5.46 3.23
C PHE A 161 -0.06 -4.70 4.11
N SER A 162 -0.70 -5.39 5.06
CA SER A 162 -1.55 -4.73 6.06
C SER A 162 -0.74 -3.82 7.00
N LEU A 163 0.47 -4.23 7.39
CA LEU A 163 1.40 -3.41 8.16
C LEU A 163 1.94 -2.22 7.36
N THR A 164 2.21 -2.42 6.07
CA THR A 164 2.60 -1.35 5.14
C THR A 164 1.47 -0.34 5.01
N ALA A 165 0.25 -0.81 4.73
CA ALA A 165 -0.96 0.01 4.64
C ALA A 165 -1.23 0.76 5.94
N LYS A 166 -1.06 0.12 7.10
CA LYS A 166 -1.13 0.77 8.42
C LYS A 166 -0.18 1.95 8.47
N SER A 167 1.10 1.77 8.14
CA SER A 167 2.08 2.85 8.24
C SER A 167 1.70 4.08 7.39
N VAL A 168 1.15 3.84 6.20
CA VAL A 168 0.66 4.88 5.29
C VAL A 168 -0.58 5.55 5.86
N LEU A 169 -1.57 4.76 6.26
CA LEU A 169 -2.85 5.27 6.77
C LEU A 169 -2.68 6.06 8.08
N MET A 170 -1.79 5.61 8.95
CA MET A 170 -1.48 6.30 10.21
C MET A 170 -0.89 7.69 9.97
N LEU A 171 -0.01 7.83 8.97
CA LEU A 171 0.54 9.11 8.57
C LEU A 171 -0.58 10.03 8.07
N GLU A 172 -1.46 9.54 7.19
CA GLU A 172 -2.63 10.27 6.69
C GLU A 172 -3.55 10.73 7.83
N MET A 173 -3.96 9.82 8.70
CA MET A 173 -4.92 10.12 9.76
C MET A 173 -4.41 11.12 10.78
N ARG A 174 -3.14 11.02 11.20
CA ARG A 174 -2.55 11.92 12.19
C ARG A 174 -2.43 13.35 11.66
N THR A 175 -1.96 13.51 10.42
CA THR A 175 -1.87 14.83 9.77
C THR A 175 -3.26 15.44 9.63
N LEU A 176 -4.22 14.69 9.09
CA LEU A 176 -5.59 15.16 8.93
C LEU A 176 -6.24 15.58 10.25
N ALA A 177 -5.99 14.83 11.33
CA ALA A 177 -6.52 15.17 12.65
C ALA A 177 -5.93 16.48 13.18
N ALA A 178 -4.64 16.74 12.93
CA ALA A 178 -4.00 18.00 13.27
C ALA A 178 -4.56 19.17 12.46
N GLU A 179 -4.72 19.01 11.14
CA GLU A 179 -5.29 20.01 10.24
C GLU A 179 -6.73 20.38 10.61
N ALA A 180 -7.55 19.37 10.94
CA ALA A 180 -8.93 19.57 11.40
C ALA A 180 -8.99 20.37 12.71
N LYS A 181 -8.14 20.04 13.68
CA LYS A 181 -8.06 20.74 14.98
C LYS A 181 -7.58 22.18 14.85
N GLN A 182 -6.74 22.48 13.85
CA GLN A 182 -6.27 23.84 13.58
C GLN A 182 -7.31 24.71 12.84
N GLY A 183 -8.49 24.16 12.51
CA GLY A 183 -9.55 24.91 11.83
C GLY A 183 -9.24 25.23 10.37
N ARG A 184 -8.24 24.58 9.76
CA ARG A 184 -7.85 24.80 8.35
C ARG A 184 -8.81 24.16 7.34
N LEU A 185 -9.76 23.36 7.82
CA LEU A 185 -10.77 22.67 7.02
C LEU A 185 -12.16 23.27 7.22
N ASN A 186 -12.85 23.57 6.13
CA ASN A 186 -14.24 24.00 6.16
C ASN A 186 -15.22 22.81 6.33
N SER A 187 -16.51 23.10 6.50
CA SER A 187 -17.53 22.07 6.73
C SER A 187 -17.69 21.07 5.59
N THR A 188 -17.55 21.50 4.33
CA THR A 188 -17.61 20.62 3.14
C THR A 188 -16.44 19.64 3.13
N GLN A 189 -15.22 20.15 3.37
CA GLN A 189 -13.99 19.37 3.43
C GLN A 189 -14.01 18.36 4.59
N LYS A 190 -14.46 18.80 5.78
CA LYS A 190 -14.65 17.90 6.93
C LYS A 190 -15.62 16.76 6.59
N LYS A 191 -16.73 17.04 5.90
CA LYS A 191 -17.71 16.01 5.47
C LYS A 191 -17.12 15.02 4.46
N GLN A 192 -16.33 15.47 3.49
CA GLN A 192 -15.68 14.60 2.51
C GLN A 192 -14.69 13.64 3.19
N LEU A 193 -13.83 14.17 4.06
CA LEU A 193 -12.88 13.35 4.83
C LEU A 193 -13.61 12.40 5.76
N TYR A 194 -14.67 12.85 6.44
CA TYR A 194 -15.48 12.00 7.29
C TYR A 194 -16.06 10.82 6.50
N ALA A 195 -16.63 11.08 5.33
CA ALA A 195 -17.16 10.02 4.47
C ALA A 195 -16.08 9.02 4.05
N ALA A 196 -14.90 9.50 3.62
CA ALA A 196 -13.79 8.64 3.21
C ALA A 196 -13.26 7.77 4.36
N VAL A 197 -13.09 8.35 5.56
CA VAL A 197 -12.60 7.64 6.75
C VAL A 197 -13.66 6.69 7.32
N ASN A 198 -14.93 7.09 7.26
CA ASN A 198 -16.04 6.27 7.74
C ASN A 198 -16.31 5.06 6.83
N ALA A 199 -15.94 5.14 5.55
CA ALA A 199 -16.02 4.01 4.61
C ALA A 199 -14.94 2.93 4.84
N LEU A 200 -13.91 3.21 5.65
CA LEU A 200 -12.98 2.19 6.11
C LEU A 200 -13.70 1.24 7.09
N PRO A 201 -13.36 -0.07 7.07
CA PRO A 201 -13.67 -0.97 8.18
C PRO A 201 -13.34 -0.34 9.53
N GLU A 202 -14.07 -0.70 10.59
CA GLU A 202 -13.85 -0.14 11.94
C GLU A 202 -12.41 -0.39 12.42
N ASP A 203 -11.87 -1.57 12.09
CA ASP A 203 -10.50 -2.00 12.38
C ASP A 203 -9.47 -1.53 11.33
N GLY A 204 -9.91 -0.68 10.39
CA GLY A 204 -9.15 -0.21 9.23
C GLY A 204 -9.06 -1.23 8.10
N PHE A 205 -8.65 -2.47 8.41
CA PHE A 205 -8.43 -3.55 7.45
C PHE A 205 -8.90 -4.90 8.01
N ASP A 206 -8.97 -5.93 7.16
CA ASP A 206 -9.24 -7.31 7.59
C ASP A 206 -7.93 -8.01 8.01
N TRP A 207 -7.54 -7.82 9.26
CA TRP A 207 -6.32 -8.39 9.84
C TRP A 207 -6.37 -9.93 9.93
N GLY A 208 -7.57 -10.51 10.06
CA GLY A 208 -7.75 -11.96 10.08
C GLY A 208 -7.51 -12.58 8.71
N LEU A 209 -8.05 -11.97 7.66
CA LEU A 209 -7.77 -12.39 6.28
C LEU A 209 -6.28 -12.27 5.96
N ALA A 210 -5.63 -11.19 6.42
CA ALA A 210 -4.20 -11.03 6.20
C ALA A 210 -3.35 -12.10 6.88
N TRP A 211 -3.81 -12.59 8.02
CA TRP A 211 -3.20 -13.70 8.74
C TRP A 211 -3.37 -15.03 7.99
N GLU A 212 -4.55 -15.30 7.45
CA GLU A 212 -4.84 -16.49 6.62
C GLU A 212 -3.99 -16.51 5.34
N MET A 213 -3.69 -15.36 4.76
CA MET A 213 -2.80 -15.27 3.59
C MET A 213 -1.34 -15.61 3.92
N ASP A 214 -0.87 -15.28 5.13
CA ASP A 214 0.46 -15.69 5.60
C ASP A 214 0.53 -17.20 5.84
N GLU A 215 -0.56 -17.80 6.35
CA GLU A 215 -0.70 -19.25 6.47
C GLU A 215 -0.54 -19.95 5.12
N ALA A 216 -1.30 -19.52 4.11
CA ALA A 216 -1.20 -20.08 2.76
C ALA A 216 0.21 -19.93 2.15
N SER A 217 0.92 -18.84 2.49
CA SER A 217 2.30 -18.63 2.05
C SER A 217 3.28 -19.59 2.74
N ALA A 218 3.07 -19.89 4.03
CA ALA A 218 3.87 -20.85 4.77
C ALA A 218 3.64 -22.30 4.29
N ASP A 219 2.45 -22.64 3.82
CA ASP A 219 2.17 -23.98 3.26
C ASP A 219 3.06 -24.33 2.08
N VAL A 220 3.30 -23.36 1.20
CA VAL A 220 4.22 -23.52 0.07
C VAL A 220 5.63 -23.86 0.59
N PHE A 221 6.08 -23.15 1.63
CA PHE A 221 7.39 -23.39 2.26
C PHE A 221 7.46 -24.77 2.94
N PHE A 222 6.43 -25.16 3.69
CA PHE A 222 6.38 -26.48 4.33
C PHE A 222 6.36 -27.62 3.31
N ALA A 223 5.59 -27.47 2.23
CA ALA A 223 5.57 -28.43 1.13
C ALA A 223 6.93 -28.51 0.41
N GLU A 224 7.62 -27.39 0.20
CA GLU A 224 8.97 -27.38 -0.39
C GLU A 224 9.98 -28.07 0.53
N MET A 225 9.94 -27.82 1.84
CA MET A 225 10.78 -28.52 2.82
C MET A 225 10.53 -30.02 2.82
N GLN A 226 9.27 -30.46 2.85
CA GLN A 226 8.94 -31.89 2.85
C GLN A 226 9.40 -32.62 1.58
N ARG A 227 9.50 -31.92 0.45
CA ARG A 227 9.98 -32.48 -0.84
C ARG A 227 11.49 -32.35 -1.03
N SER A 228 12.16 -31.51 -0.25
CA SER A 228 13.58 -31.23 -0.39
C SER A 228 14.44 -32.40 0.07
N LYS A 229 15.53 -32.67 -0.66
CA LYS A 229 16.60 -33.59 -0.22
C LYS A 229 17.47 -32.97 0.89
N HIS A 230 17.42 -31.65 1.05
CA HIS A 230 18.21 -30.87 2.00
C HIS A 230 17.31 -29.84 2.72
N PRO A 231 16.34 -30.29 3.53
CA PRO A 231 15.36 -29.40 4.15
C PRO A 231 16.01 -28.38 5.12
N GLN A 232 17.09 -28.77 5.82
CA GLN A 232 17.85 -27.85 6.68
C GLN A 232 18.49 -26.72 5.88
N GLY A 233 19.18 -27.03 4.78
CA GLY A 233 19.77 -26.01 3.92
C GLY A 233 18.74 -25.11 3.24
N LEU A 234 17.55 -25.65 2.93
CA LEU A 234 16.42 -24.84 2.45
C LEU A 234 15.92 -23.86 3.51
N PHE A 235 15.73 -24.33 4.75
CA PHE A 235 15.34 -23.50 5.88
C PHE A 235 16.35 -22.38 6.10
N GLU A 236 17.64 -22.72 6.18
CA GLU A 236 18.74 -21.76 6.40
C GLU A 236 18.78 -20.66 5.35
N ARG A 237 18.64 -21.04 4.07
CA ARG A 237 18.63 -20.09 2.96
C ARG A 237 17.45 -19.11 3.03
N LEU A 238 16.28 -19.58 3.44
CA LEU A 238 15.05 -18.76 3.44
C LEU A 238 14.88 -17.94 4.73
N MET A 239 15.25 -18.52 5.87
CA MET A 239 15.10 -17.88 7.19
C MET A 239 16.34 -17.06 7.59
N GLY A 240 17.50 -17.30 6.96
CA GLY A 240 18.75 -16.61 7.27
C GLY A 240 19.45 -17.10 8.55
N GLU A 241 18.91 -18.14 9.19
CA GLU A 241 19.38 -18.69 10.47
C GLU A 241 19.49 -20.22 10.39
N PRO A 242 20.41 -20.86 11.16
CA PRO A 242 20.52 -22.31 11.25
C PRO A 242 19.18 -23.01 11.50
N ALA A 243 18.93 -24.11 10.80
CA ALA A 243 17.74 -24.91 11.03
C ALA A 243 17.75 -25.47 12.47
N PRO A 244 16.62 -25.39 13.21
CA PRO A 244 16.48 -26.09 14.49
C PRO A 244 16.75 -27.59 14.32
N LYS A 245 17.23 -28.24 15.39
CA LYS A 245 17.61 -29.67 15.36
C LYS A 245 16.43 -30.60 15.06
N GLU A 246 15.22 -30.15 15.32
CA GLU A 246 13.98 -30.91 15.16
C GLU A 246 13.01 -30.16 14.22
N CYS A 247 12.04 -30.89 13.65
CA CYS A 247 10.96 -30.33 12.83
C CYS A 247 11.37 -29.74 11.46
N VAL A 248 12.50 -30.19 10.90
CA VAL A 248 12.94 -29.81 9.55
C VAL A 248 13.24 -31.09 8.74
N PRO A 249 12.32 -31.55 7.87
CA PRO A 249 11.05 -30.92 7.52
C PRO A 249 9.94 -31.19 8.56
N PRO A 250 8.88 -30.37 8.61
CA PRO A 250 7.76 -30.60 9.52
C PRO A 250 6.93 -31.82 9.09
N SER A 251 6.44 -32.59 10.06
CA SER A 251 5.50 -33.70 9.83
C SER A 251 4.09 -33.21 9.49
N PRO A 252 3.22 -34.05 8.89
CA PRO A 252 1.83 -33.69 8.65
C PRO A 252 1.07 -33.26 9.91
N GLN A 253 1.32 -33.90 11.05
CA GLN A 253 0.68 -33.53 12.32
C GLN A 253 1.15 -32.17 12.82
N GLN A 254 2.43 -31.83 12.60
CA GLN A 254 2.99 -30.52 12.98
C GLN A 254 2.41 -29.40 12.09
N VAL A 255 2.25 -29.66 10.79
CA VAL A 255 1.57 -28.75 9.86
C VAL A 255 0.09 -28.58 10.22
N GLN A 256 -0.61 -29.64 10.61
CA GLN A 256 -1.99 -29.54 11.09
C GLN A 256 -2.11 -28.69 12.36
N ALA A 257 -1.22 -28.87 13.34
CA ALA A 257 -1.19 -28.04 14.55
C ALA A 257 -0.91 -26.56 14.24
N TYR A 258 -0.10 -26.28 13.22
CA TYR A 258 0.10 -24.93 12.69
C TYR A 258 -1.19 -24.34 12.12
N HIS A 259 -1.90 -25.06 11.25
CA HIS A 259 -3.17 -24.60 10.68
C HIS A 259 -4.20 -24.24 11.74
N GLU A 260 -4.38 -25.13 12.72
CA GLU A 260 -5.30 -24.90 13.84
C GLU A 260 -4.91 -23.66 14.65
N TYR A 261 -3.61 -23.40 14.82
CA TYR A 261 -3.14 -22.20 15.49
C TYR A 261 -3.37 -20.94 14.64
N MET A 262 -3.04 -20.97 13.35
CA MET A 262 -3.22 -19.83 12.45
C MET A 262 -4.68 -19.43 12.31
N SER A 263 -5.58 -20.41 12.15
CA SER A 263 -7.03 -20.19 12.12
C SER A 263 -7.55 -19.62 13.45
N ASP A 264 -7.09 -20.14 14.60
CA ASP A 264 -7.43 -19.60 15.92
C ASP A 264 -7.02 -18.13 16.07
N VAL A 265 -5.83 -17.75 15.60
CA VAL A 265 -5.36 -16.35 15.63
C VAL A 265 -6.16 -15.47 14.68
N ALA A 266 -6.42 -15.93 13.45
CA ALA A 266 -7.22 -15.18 12.48
C ALA A 266 -8.63 -14.92 13.01
N ALA A 267 -9.25 -15.90 13.69
CA ALA A 267 -10.52 -15.72 14.38
C ALA A 267 -10.42 -14.71 15.53
N ALA A 268 -9.35 -14.79 16.34
CA ALA A 268 -9.13 -13.86 17.45
C ALA A 268 -8.98 -12.40 16.98
N LEU A 269 -8.30 -12.17 15.85
CA LEU A 269 -8.09 -10.84 15.26
C LEU A 269 -9.37 -10.18 14.74
N ARG A 270 -10.46 -10.96 14.55
CA ARG A 270 -11.79 -10.46 14.17
C ARG A 270 -12.70 -10.16 15.37
N LEU A 271 -12.24 -10.45 16.58
CA LEU A 271 -12.97 -10.10 17.80
C LEU A 271 -12.82 -8.60 18.14
N PRO A 272 -13.74 -8.04 18.95
CA PRO A 272 -13.54 -6.74 19.57
C PRO A 272 -12.25 -6.71 20.40
N HIS A 273 -11.57 -5.55 20.45
CA HIS A 273 -10.24 -5.42 21.07
C HIS A 273 -10.08 -6.08 22.46
N PRO A 274 -10.95 -5.83 23.46
CA PRO A 274 -10.78 -6.47 24.78
C PRO A 274 -10.75 -7.99 24.71
N ALA A 275 -11.60 -8.58 23.86
CA ALA A 275 -11.69 -10.03 23.67
C ALA A 275 -10.50 -10.57 22.87
N THR A 276 -10.02 -9.86 21.84
CA THR A 276 -8.81 -10.24 21.10
C THR A 276 -7.60 -10.35 22.02
N LYS A 277 -7.37 -9.36 22.88
CA LYS A 277 -6.20 -9.34 23.77
C LYS A 277 -6.18 -10.58 24.70
N GLN A 278 -7.32 -10.92 25.30
CA GLN A 278 -7.45 -12.11 26.13
C GLN A 278 -7.19 -13.38 25.30
N ARG A 279 -7.84 -13.51 24.15
CA ARG A 279 -7.72 -14.70 23.29
C ARG A 279 -6.28 -14.92 22.80
N LEU A 280 -5.57 -13.86 22.42
CA LEU A 280 -4.18 -13.97 21.99
C LEU A 280 -3.25 -14.42 23.13
N ALA A 281 -3.50 -13.99 24.37
CA ALA A 281 -2.72 -14.45 25.53
C ALA A 281 -2.89 -15.96 25.80
N GLU A 282 -4.08 -16.51 25.57
CA GLU A 282 -4.32 -17.96 25.62
C GLU A 282 -3.58 -18.69 24.49
N LEU A 283 -3.61 -18.12 23.28
CA LEU A 283 -2.95 -18.69 22.11
C LEU A 283 -1.42 -18.65 22.23
N ASP A 284 -0.82 -17.70 22.93
CA ASP A 284 0.62 -17.70 23.23
C ASP A 284 1.05 -18.96 23.99
N VAL A 285 0.18 -19.51 24.84
CA VAL A 285 0.44 -20.78 25.52
C VAL A 285 0.39 -21.93 24.52
N LYS A 286 -0.60 -21.95 23.62
CA LYS A 286 -0.73 -22.95 22.54
C LYS A 286 0.50 -22.92 21.61
N ALA A 287 0.99 -21.74 21.27
CA ALA A 287 2.15 -21.54 20.39
C ALA A 287 3.42 -22.23 20.91
N LYS A 288 3.58 -22.38 22.23
CA LYS A 288 4.73 -23.08 22.84
C LYS A 288 4.74 -24.58 22.54
N GLY A 289 3.58 -25.16 22.22
CA GLY A 289 3.46 -26.55 21.79
C GLY A 289 3.77 -26.77 20.31
N ILE A 290 3.89 -25.70 19.53
CA ILE A 290 4.30 -25.77 18.12
C ILE A 290 5.81 -25.91 18.06
N CYS A 291 6.29 -26.81 17.19
CA CYS A 291 7.71 -27.04 17.04
C CYS A 291 8.46 -25.75 16.66
N GLU A 292 9.73 -25.65 17.04
CA GLU A 292 10.51 -24.41 16.89
C GLU A 292 10.62 -23.94 15.43
N ALA A 293 10.89 -24.85 14.48
CA ALA A 293 11.04 -24.49 13.07
C ALA A 293 9.78 -23.83 12.48
N ILE A 294 8.60 -24.36 12.80
CA ILE A 294 7.32 -23.74 12.41
C ILE A 294 7.10 -22.44 13.17
N ARG A 295 7.37 -22.41 14.49
CA ARG A 295 7.16 -21.20 15.29
C ARG A 295 7.95 -20.00 14.78
N LEU A 296 9.13 -20.22 14.21
CA LEU A 296 9.96 -19.18 13.58
C LEU A 296 9.32 -18.58 12.32
N SER A 297 8.39 -19.29 11.65
CA SER A 297 7.65 -18.76 10.50
C SER A 297 6.31 -18.12 10.88
N ILE A 298 5.91 -18.16 12.15
CA ILE A 298 4.68 -17.51 12.63
C ILE A 298 4.97 -16.03 12.90
N PRO A 299 4.26 -15.08 12.26
CA PRO A 299 4.32 -13.67 12.66
C PRO A 299 3.92 -13.48 14.12
N SER A 300 4.22 -12.33 14.74
CA SER A 300 3.74 -12.07 16.12
C SER A 300 2.26 -11.66 16.12
N PRO A 301 1.33 -12.43 16.72
CA PRO A 301 -0.08 -12.04 16.81
C PRO A 301 -0.29 -10.74 17.59
N GLN A 302 0.51 -10.53 18.65
CA GLN A 302 0.46 -9.32 19.46
C GLN A 302 0.84 -8.09 18.63
N ARG A 303 1.92 -8.16 17.85
CA ARG A 303 2.31 -7.05 16.96
C ARG A 303 1.26 -6.76 15.89
N ALA A 304 0.60 -7.80 15.35
CA ALA A 304 -0.51 -7.61 14.43
C ALA A 304 -1.69 -6.88 15.10
N ASN A 305 -2.07 -7.30 16.31
CA ASN A 305 -3.14 -6.66 17.07
C ASN A 305 -2.79 -5.24 17.53
N ASP A 306 -1.55 -4.98 17.95
CA ASP A 306 -1.07 -3.62 18.24
C ASP A 306 -1.18 -2.75 16.98
N GLY A 307 -0.85 -3.34 15.82
CA GLY A 307 -1.08 -2.76 14.51
C GLY A 307 -2.51 -2.32 14.26
N ARG A 308 -3.46 -3.21 14.53
CA ARG A 308 -4.90 -2.96 14.44
C ARG A 308 -5.35 -1.84 15.39
N ILE A 309 -4.93 -1.90 16.65
CA ILE A 309 -5.29 -0.92 17.69
C ILE A 309 -4.84 0.48 17.30
N ASP A 310 -3.62 0.64 16.81
CA ASP A 310 -3.10 1.92 16.34
C ASP A 310 -4.01 2.55 15.28
N VAL A 311 -4.47 1.74 14.30
CA VAL A 311 -5.38 2.22 13.24
C VAL A 311 -6.73 2.62 13.81
N ILE A 312 -7.32 1.81 14.70
CA ILE A 312 -8.59 2.12 15.36
C ILE A 312 -8.48 3.46 16.09
N MET A 313 -7.42 3.65 16.89
CA MET A 313 -7.22 4.87 17.67
C MET A 313 -7.03 6.09 16.78
N ALA A 314 -6.23 5.99 15.71
CA ALA A 314 -6.02 7.08 14.77
C ALA A 314 -7.31 7.44 14.01
N ARG A 315 -8.08 6.43 13.60
CA ARG A 315 -9.39 6.61 12.96
C ARG A 315 -10.36 7.35 13.88
N GLN A 316 -10.49 6.90 15.13
CA GLN A 316 -11.36 7.54 16.12
C GLN A 316 -10.94 8.98 16.41
N ALA A 317 -9.64 9.23 16.60
CA ALA A 317 -9.11 10.56 16.84
C ALA A 317 -9.40 11.52 15.67
N LEU A 318 -9.28 11.04 14.43
CA LEU A 318 -9.60 11.82 13.24
C LEU A 318 -11.10 12.08 13.14
N LEU A 319 -11.96 11.06 13.29
CA LEU A 319 -13.41 11.23 13.23
C LEU A 319 -13.92 12.25 14.25
N LEU A 320 -13.39 12.21 15.48
CA LEU A 320 -13.70 13.20 16.51
C LEU A 320 -13.27 14.61 16.09
N ALA A 321 -12.06 14.78 15.55
CA ALA A 321 -11.55 16.07 15.08
C ALA A 321 -12.35 16.64 13.90
N LEU A 322 -12.92 15.77 13.05
CA LEU A 322 -13.78 16.20 11.94
C LEU A 322 -15.19 16.62 12.38
N GLN A 323 -15.64 16.17 13.55
CA GLN A 323 -16.95 16.51 14.13
C GLN A 323 -16.94 17.78 14.97
N THR A 324 -15.78 18.18 15.51
CA THR A 324 -15.66 19.44 16.25
C THR A 324 -15.96 20.64 15.34
N LYS A 325 -16.83 21.54 15.80
CA LYS A 325 -17.31 22.72 15.06
C LYS A 325 -16.16 23.58 14.57
#